data_AF-A0A3E0VMV9-F1
#
_entry.id   AF-A0A3E0VMV9-F1
#
_cell.length_a   1.000
_cell.length_b   1.000
_cell.length_c   1.000
_cell.angle_alpha   90.00
_cell.angle_beta   90.00
_cell.angle_gamma   90.00
#
_symmetry.space_group_name_H-M   'P 1'
#
loop_
_entity.id
_entity.type
_entity.pdbx_description
1 polymer ?
#
loop_
_entity_poly.entity_id
_entity_poly.type
_entity_poly.pdbx_seq_one_letter_code
_entity_poly.pdbx_strand_id
1 'polypeptide(L)'
;MSLTGLTSDFTLTGVPGATASEPDAVAFTVETNNLAGYSVTVQAATATLVADTAGNTDSIPIGALRVSNSADVLTPVSNAATVLVHTQGTRSAEGGDDLTNDYSVAIPFVNSDTYSVTLNYIAATL
;
A
#
# COMPACT_ATOMS: atom_id res chain seq x y z
N MET A 1 -4.78 14.73 -14.38
CA MET A 1 -4.58 14.06 -13.08
C MET A 1 -3.19 13.50 -13.07
N SER A 2 -2.48 13.67 -11.96
CA SER A 2 -1.14 13.14 -11.73
C SER A 2 -1.04 12.60 -10.30
N LEU A 3 -0.25 11.54 -10.14
CA LEU A 3 0.22 11.04 -8.86
C LEU A 3 1.76 11.11 -8.89
N THR A 4 2.34 11.88 -7.98
CA THR A 4 3.78 12.17 -7.92
C THR A 4 4.29 11.99 -6.49
N GLY A 5 5.61 12.06 -6.30
CA GLY A 5 6.21 11.98 -4.96
C GLY A 5 5.97 10.65 -4.24
N LEU A 6 5.60 9.59 -4.97
CA LEU A 6 5.31 8.29 -4.39
C LEU A 6 6.57 7.69 -3.73
N THR A 7 6.46 7.34 -2.45
CA THR A 7 7.50 6.56 -1.75
C THR A 7 7.85 5.31 -2.57
N SER A 8 9.13 5.15 -2.93
CA SER A 8 9.60 4.06 -3.79
C SER A 8 9.53 2.69 -3.14
N ASP A 9 9.81 2.65 -1.85
CA ASP A 9 9.91 1.45 -1.03
C ASP A 9 9.80 1.79 0.46
N PHE A 10 9.34 0.81 1.24
CA PHE A 10 9.33 0.87 2.70
C PHE A 10 9.51 -0.55 3.25
N THR A 11 9.94 -0.68 4.50
CA THR A 11 10.21 -1.98 5.13
C THR A 11 9.47 -2.11 6.45
N LEU A 12 8.77 -3.24 6.64
CA LEU A 12 8.17 -3.63 7.91
C LEU A 12 9.04 -4.71 8.56
N THR A 13 9.49 -4.48 9.80
CA THR A 13 10.37 -5.42 10.51
C THR A 13 9.65 -6.06 11.69
N GLY A 14 9.74 -7.38 11.80
CA GLY A 14 9.22 -8.10 12.95
C GLY A 14 9.62 -9.57 12.95
N VAL A 15 9.29 -10.25 14.04
CA VAL A 15 9.50 -11.70 14.17
C VAL A 15 8.26 -12.48 13.73
N PRO A 16 8.41 -13.74 13.33
CA PRO A 16 7.27 -14.62 13.08
C PRO A 16 6.24 -14.62 14.21
N GLY A 17 4.96 -14.50 13.87
CA GLY A 17 3.83 -14.40 14.79
C GLY A 17 3.54 -12.98 15.30
N ALA A 18 4.41 -12.00 15.04
CA ALA A 18 4.15 -10.61 15.37
C ALA A 18 3.36 -9.89 14.26
N THR A 19 2.75 -8.76 14.62
CA THR A 19 2.28 -7.77 13.64
C THR A 19 3.26 -6.60 13.65
N ALA A 20 3.88 -6.35 12.51
CA ALA A 20 4.69 -5.15 12.31
C ALA A 20 3.83 -4.06 11.68
N SER A 21 4.00 -2.81 12.11
CA SER A 21 3.24 -1.67 11.60
C SER A 21 4.18 -0.47 11.41
N GLU A 22 3.94 0.30 10.36
CA GLU A 22 4.61 1.55 10.07
C GLU A 22 3.55 2.61 9.71
N PRO A 23 3.40 3.66 10.53
CA PRO A 23 2.55 4.79 10.18
C PRO A 23 3.19 5.62 9.08
N ASP A 24 2.38 6.26 8.24
CA ASP A 24 2.83 7.11 7.13
C ASP A 24 3.86 6.44 6.20
N ALA A 25 3.82 5.11 6.09
CA ALA A 25 4.82 4.29 5.40
C ALA A 25 4.95 4.64 3.91
N VAL A 26 3.85 5.05 3.28
CA VAL A 26 3.84 5.52 1.90
C VAL A 26 3.23 6.91 1.85
N ALA A 27 3.95 7.85 1.23
CA ALA A 27 3.49 9.19 0.93
C ALA A 27 3.38 9.37 -0.60
N PHE A 28 2.47 10.23 -1.04
CA PHE A 28 2.32 10.65 -2.44
C PHE A 28 1.49 11.94 -2.53
N THR A 29 1.64 12.66 -3.64
CA THR A 29 0.86 13.85 -3.95
C THR A 29 -0.10 13.55 -5.11
N VAL A 30 -1.36 13.93 -4.99
CA VAL A 30 -2.34 13.85 -6.09
C VAL A 30 -2.71 15.24 -6.55
N GLU A 31 -2.58 15.50 -7.84
CA GLU A 31 -3.01 16.74 -8.46
C GLU A 31 -4.09 16.47 -9.52
N THR A 32 -5.25 17.11 -9.35
CA THR A 32 -6.37 17.00 -10.29
C THR A 32 -7.26 18.23 -10.24
N ASN A 33 -7.72 18.67 -11.39
CA ASN A 33 -8.71 19.75 -11.53
C ASN A 33 -10.15 19.24 -11.68
N ASN A 34 -10.38 17.92 -11.57
CA ASN A 34 -11.72 17.34 -11.72
C ASN A 34 -12.65 17.79 -10.60
N LEU A 35 -13.75 18.46 -10.94
CA LEU A 35 -14.68 19.01 -9.95
C LEU A 35 -15.41 17.93 -9.14
N ALA A 36 -15.62 16.73 -9.72
CA ALA A 36 -16.20 15.59 -9.03
C ALA A 36 -15.20 14.89 -8.08
N GLY A 37 -13.92 15.25 -8.15
CA GLY A 37 -12.86 14.77 -7.29
C GLY A 37 -12.12 13.54 -7.80
N TYR A 38 -11.58 12.74 -6.89
CA TYR A 38 -10.69 11.64 -7.21
C TYR A 38 -10.69 10.54 -6.16
N SER A 39 -10.15 9.39 -6.56
CA SER A 39 -9.84 8.26 -5.69
C SER A 39 -8.43 7.74 -5.96
N VAL A 40 -7.84 7.15 -4.94
CA VAL A 40 -6.58 6.41 -5.04
C VAL A 40 -6.80 5.02 -4.49
N THR A 41 -6.34 4.04 -5.26
CA THR A 41 -6.43 2.63 -4.90
C THR A 41 -5.06 1.97 -4.94
N VAL A 42 -4.90 0.89 -4.17
CA VAL A 42 -3.71 0.05 -4.12
C VAL A 42 -4.05 -1.37 -4.56
N GLN A 43 -3.16 -1.97 -5.33
CA GLN A 43 -3.21 -3.39 -5.70
C GLN A 43 -1.80 -3.97 -5.73
N ALA A 44 -1.62 -5.17 -5.18
CA ALA A 44 -0.34 -5.87 -5.28
C ALA A 44 -0.15 -6.50 -6.67
N ALA A 45 1.10 -6.54 -7.14
CA ALA A 45 1.44 -7.22 -8.40
C ALA A 45 1.31 -8.75 -8.30
N THR A 46 1.52 -9.32 -7.12
CA THR A 46 1.53 -10.77 -6.87
C THR A 46 0.73 -11.13 -5.62
N ALA A 47 0.29 -12.39 -5.54
CA ALA A 47 -0.49 -12.92 -4.42
C ALA A 47 0.33 -13.19 -3.15
N THR A 48 1.66 -13.08 -3.23
CA THR A 48 2.59 -13.37 -2.14
C THR A 48 3.78 -12.39 -2.16
N LEU A 49 4.31 -12.09 -0.98
CA LEU A 49 5.64 -11.53 -0.80
C LEU A 49 6.63 -12.70 -0.86
N VAL A 50 7.71 -12.53 -1.63
CA VAL A 50 8.67 -13.60 -1.94
C VAL A 50 9.99 -13.31 -1.23
N ALA A 51 10.60 -14.35 -0.67
CA ALA A 51 11.87 -14.25 0.01
C ALA A 51 13.01 -13.88 -0.96
N ASP A 52 13.91 -12.98 -0.55
CA ASP A 52 15.02 -12.52 -1.38
C ASP A 52 16.19 -13.53 -1.39
N THR A 53 16.37 -14.32 -0.34
CA THR A 53 17.49 -15.27 -0.25
C THR A 53 17.26 -16.49 -1.14
N ALA A 54 18.20 -16.74 -2.05
CA ALA A 54 18.17 -17.92 -2.92
C ALA A 54 18.15 -19.23 -2.10
N GLY A 55 17.15 -20.07 -2.37
CA GLY A 55 16.93 -21.34 -1.64
C GLY A 55 15.95 -21.24 -0.49
N ASN A 56 15.56 -20.04 -0.07
CA ASN A 56 14.39 -19.87 0.80
C ASN A 56 13.11 -19.93 -0.05
N THR A 57 12.27 -20.93 0.20
CA THR A 57 11.00 -21.14 -0.53
C THR A 57 9.78 -20.63 0.22
N ASP A 58 9.98 -20.03 1.39
CA ASP A 58 8.88 -19.47 2.16
C ASP A 58 8.29 -18.24 1.45
N SER A 59 7.03 -17.97 1.75
CA SER A 59 6.34 -16.78 1.23
C SER A 59 5.30 -16.30 2.22
N ILE A 60 5.01 -15.00 2.18
CA ILE A 60 3.97 -14.39 3.00
C ILE A 60 2.77 -14.09 2.08
N PRO A 61 1.56 -14.62 2.36
CA PRO A 61 0.37 -14.29 1.58
C PRO A 61 0.09 -12.78 1.59
N ILE A 62 -0.25 -12.19 0.45
CA ILE A 62 -0.46 -10.74 0.35
C ILE A 62 -1.56 -10.22 1.27
N GLY A 63 -2.58 -11.04 1.56
CA GLY A 63 -3.64 -10.71 2.51
C GLY A 63 -3.18 -10.54 3.95
N ALA A 64 -1.92 -10.90 4.28
CA ALA A 64 -1.29 -10.58 5.55
C ALA A 64 -0.85 -9.11 5.63
N LEU A 65 -0.54 -8.48 4.49
CA LEU A 65 -0.27 -7.05 4.38
C LEU A 65 -1.60 -6.29 4.37
N ARG A 66 -1.67 -5.21 5.15
CA ARG A 66 -2.84 -4.35 5.28
C ARG A 66 -2.43 -2.91 5.12
N VAL A 67 -3.31 -2.13 4.50
CA VAL A 67 -3.15 -0.69 4.26
C VAL A 67 -4.31 0.08 4.89
N SER A 68 -4.08 1.29 5.39
CA SER A 68 -5.17 2.16 5.83
C SER A 68 -6.05 2.54 4.64
N ASN A 69 -7.36 2.36 4.79
CA ASN A 69 -8.32 2.79 3.80
C ASN A 69 -8.75 4.25 4.05
N SER A 70 -9.62 4.80 3.20
CA SER A 70 -10.14 6.16 3.34
C SER A 70 -10.98 6.41 4.60
N ALA A 71 -11.25 5.39 5.40
CA ALA A 71 -11.93 5.46 6.70
C ALA A 71 -10.97 5.11 7.86
N ASP A 72 -9.66 5.14 7.60
CA ASP A 72 -8.57 4.81 8.54
C ASP A 72 -8.66 3.39 9.12
N VAL A 73 -9.29 2.46 8.39
CA VAL A 73 -9.36 1.04 8.74
C VAL A 73 -8.35 0.24 7.93
N LEU A 74 -7.51 -0.54 8.63
CA LEU A 74 -6.53 -1.43 8.01
C LEU A 74 -7.22 -2.58 7.25
N THR A 75 -7.17 -2.49 5.93
CA THR A 75 -7.81 -3.44 5.00
C THR A 75 -6.75 -4.32 4.32
N PRO A 76 -6.96 -5.64 4.22
CA PRO A 76 -6.03 -6.53 3.51
C PRO A 76 -5.79 -6.11 2.06
N VAL A 77 -4.52 -6.07 1.67
CA VAL A 77 -4.11 -5.84 0.28
C VAL A 77 -4.45 -7.07 -0.56
N SER A 78 -4.77 -6.86 -1.84
CA SER A 78 -5.12 -7.92 -2.78
C SER A 78 -4.36 -7.74 -4.09
N ASN A 79 -4.06 -8.85 -4.75
CA ASN A 79 -3.56 -8.86 -6.12
C ASN A 79 -4.68 -9.04 -7.16
N ALA A 80 -5.90 -9.36 -6.74
CA ALA A 80 -7.05 -9.60 -7.62
C ALA A 80 -8.05 -8.45 -7.64
N ALA A 81 -8.09 -7.63 -6.59
CA ALA A 81 -8.97 -6.47 -6.49
C ALA A 81 -8.20 -5.25 -5.96
N THR A 82 -8.59 -4.07 -6.42
CA THR A 82 -8.07 -2.79 -5.91
C THR A 82 -8.67 -2.49 -4.54
N VAL A 83 -7.85 -2.00 -3.61
CA VAL A 83 -8.26 -1.52 -2.28
C VAL A 83 -8.28 0.00 -2.29
N LEU A 84 -9.41 0.61 -1.92
CA LEU A 84 -9.51 2.06 -1.80
C LEU A 84 -8.71 2.56 -0.60
N VAL A 85 -7.72 3.43 -0.86
CA VAL A 85 -6.86 4.01 0.19
C VAL A 85 -7.15 5.49 0.42
N HIS A 86 -7.72 6.17 -0.57
CA HIS A 86 -8.15 7.57 -0.42
C HIS A 86 -9.28 7.90 -1.39
N THR A 87 -10.18 8.79 -0.98
CA THR A 87 -11.19 9.38 -1.87
C THR A 87 -11.51 10.79 -1.44
N GLN A 88 -11.74 11.66 -2.41
CA GLN A 88 -12.10 13.05 -2.20
C GLN A 88 -13.18 13.46 -3.21
N GLY A 89 -14.23 14.11 -2.73
CA GLY A 89 -15.38 14.53 -3.54
C GLY A 89 -15.23 15.90 -4.23
N THR A 90 -14.01 16.45 -4.25
CA THR A 90 -13.67 17.71 -4.90
C THR A 90 -12.32 17.60 -5.57
N ARG A 91 -12.03 18.52 -6.50
CA ARG A 91 -10.66 18.69 -7.04
C ARG A 91 -9.63 18.84 -5.92
N SER A 92 -8.36 18.60 -6.24
CA SER A 92 -7.27 18.84 -5.30
C SER A 92 -7.05 20.33 -5.05
N ALA A 93 -6.26 20.66 -4.02
CA ALA A 93 -5.70 21.99 -3.86
C ALA A 93 -4.79 22.37 -5.05
N GLU A 94 -4.53 23.67 -5.19
CA GLU A 94 -3.50 24.17 -6.11
C GLU A 94 -2.13 23.68 -5.62
N GLY A 95 -1.41 22.94 -6.47
CA GLY A 95 -0.18 22.24 -6.09
C GLY A 95 -0.37 20.77 -5.69
N GLY A 96 -1.61 20.30 -5.59
CA GLY A 96 -1.95 18.92 -5.23
C GLY A 96 -2.24 18.73 -3.73
N ASP A 97 -2.74 17.53 -3.42
CA ASP A 97 -3.02 17.08 -2.05
C ASP A 97 -1.96 16.06 -1.63
N ASP A 98 -1.25 16.34 -0.54
CA ASP A 98 -0.27 15.42 0.05
C ASP A 98 -0.98 14.40 0.94
N LEU A 99 -0.73 13.13 0.67
CA LEU A 99 -1.43 12.00 1.29
C LEU A 99 -0.43 10.98 1.80
N THR A 100 -0.79 10.32 2.89
CA THR A 100 -0.03 9.21 3.47
C THR A 100 -0.91 7.99 3.70
N ASN A 101 -0.31 6.81 3.70
CA ASN A 101 -0.95 5.55 4.05
C ASN A 101 -0.13 4.77 5.06
N ASP A 102 -0.81 4.26 6.09
CA ASP A 102 -0.24 3.37 7.08
C ASP A 102 -0.24 1.95 6.55
N TYR A 103 0.77 1.18 6.92
CA TYR A 103 0.86 -0.22 6.58
C TYR A 103 1.10 -1.09 7.81
N SER A 104 0.56 -2.30 7.78
CA SER A 104 0.89 -3.35 8.75
C SER A 104 0.93 -4.71 8.09
N VAL A 105 1.72 -5.62 8.65
CA VAL A 105 1.81 -7.01 8.18
C VAL A 105 1.77 -7.97 9.36
N ALA A 106 0.86 -8.95 9.28
CA ALA A 106 0.87 -10.08 10.20
C ALA A 106 1.89 -11.12 9.70
N ILE A 107 3.03 -11.26 10.38
CA ILE A 107 4.14 -12.09 9.90
C ILE A 107 3.85 -13.56 10.23
N PRO A 108 3.69 -14.45 9.24
CA PRO A 108 3.48 -15.87 9.48
C PRO A 108 4.75 -16.57 9.98
N PHE A 109 4.66 -17.86 10.29
CA PHE A 109 5.84 -18.68 10.61
C PHE A 109 6.66 -18.97 9.35
N VAL A 110 7.69 -18.16 9.11
CA VAL A 110 8.60 -18.23 7.96
C VAL A 110 10.05 -18.06 8.41
N ASN A 111 11.00 -18.48 7.59
CA ASN A 111 12.43 -18.27 7.81
C ASN A 111 12.78 -16.77 7.83
N SER A 112 13.84 -16.41 8.55
CA SER A 112 14.35 -15.04 8.56
C SER A 112 14.83 -14.65 7.16
N ASP A 113 14.20 -13.66 6.56
CA ASP A 113 14.53 -13.14 5.24
C ASP A 113 13.86 -11.77 5.02
N THR A 114 14.21 -11.12 3.93
CA THR A 114 13.39 -10.03 3.38
C THR A 114 12.38 -10.63 2.42
N TYR A 115 11.09 -10.31 2.62
CA TYR A 115 10.01 -10.75 1.75
C TYR A 115 9.45 -9.55 1.00
N SER A 116 9.56 -9.55 -0.33
CA SER A 116 9.28 -8.39 -1.17
C SER A 116 8.06 -8.57 -2.07
N VAL A 117 7.31 -7.47 -2.31
CA VAL A 117 6.23 -7.38 -3.31
C VAL A 117 6.16 -5.96 -3.86
N THR A 118 5.73 -5.82 -5.12
CA THR A 118 5.42 -4.51 -5.71
C THR A 118 3.95 -4.15 -5.48
N LEU A 119 3.70 -2.92 -5.00
CA LEU A 119 2.36 -2.35 -4.88
C LEU A 119 2.15 -1.29 -5.97
N ASN A 120 1.03 -1.39 -6.68
CA ASN A 120 0.62 -0.43 -7.69
C ASN A 120 -0.37 0.56 -7.06
N TYR A 121 -0.01 1.84 -7.09
CA TYR A 121 -0.91 2.94 -6.74
C TYR A 121 -1.59 3.46 -8.00
N ILE A 122 -2.91 3.45 -7.99
CA ILE A 122 -3.74 3.81 -9.15
C ILE A 122 -4.64 4.96 -8.74
N ALA A 123 -4.41 6.12 -9.34
CA ALA A 123 -5.21 7.32 -9.12
C ALA A 123 -6.22 7.49 -10.26
N ALA A 124 -7.48 7.76 -9.93
CA ALA A 124 -8.56 7.95 -10.89
C ALA A 124 -9.44 9.14 -10.53
N THR A 125 -9.93 9.87 -11.53
CA THR A 125 -10.96 10.91 -11.35
C THR A 125 -12.32 10.27 -11.13
N LEU A 126 -13.16 10.89 -10.29
CA LEU A 126 -14.56 10.49 -10.06
C LEU A 126 -15.52 11.06 -11.11
#